data_AF-A0A679JM53-F1
#
_entry.id   AF-A0A679JM53-F1
#
_cell.length_a   1.000
_cell.length_b   1.000
_cell.length_c   1.000
_cell.angle_alpha   90.00
_cell.angle_beta   90.00
_cell.angle_gamma   90.00
#
_symmetry.space_group_name_H-M   'P 1'
#
loop_
_entity.id
_entity.type
_entity.pdbx_description
1 polymer ?
#
loop_
_entity_poly.entity_id
_entity_poly.type
_entity_poly.pdbx_seq_one_letter_code
_entity_poly.pdbx_strand_id
1 'polypeptide(L)'
;MTLGYNVLLSQLTRGYLQQNFTTALGIRPLDAGTASFDLVPHLVNGQRVVILRAADLLEAQPGNEREMPIFGYWVPQGDSCVIPVRAGGLRQLVFTPDLSGCSIMVDQIDADNYRVYHVQGGALHFQREYLNHPARLNVLGLAAAMTTDDYSDPQQPRGFAFLKYEEDRWWIYVQKQTGIGLGWVQGQLMAIGGAQLPRGGIRMPVADLMHDIPRVYGSQNGFALRSVRNFRVQRRLMPNDDIW
;
A
#
# COMPACT_ATOMS: atom_id res chain seq x y z
N MET A 1 -23.90 -10.54 13.88
CA MET A 1 -23.56 -10.30 12.46
C MET A 1 -22.06 -10.34 12.34
N THR A 2 -21.53 -11.17 11.44
CA THR A 2 -20.10 -11.16 11.11
C THR A 2 -19.85 -9.94 10.23
N LEU A 3 -18.93 -9.06 10.63
CA LEU A 3 -18.48 -7.96 9.76
C LEU A 3 -17.84 -8.56 8.50
N GLY A 4 -18.09 -7.99 7.32
CA GLY A 4 -17.39 -8.41 6.12
C GLY A 4 -16.02 -7.73 5.98
N TYR A 5 -15.31 -8.10 4.92
CA TYR A 5 -13.89 -7.81 4.79
C TYR A 5 -13.58 -6.34 4.54
N ASN A 6 -14.46 -5.59 3.84
CA ASN A 6 -14.28 -4.15 3.62
C ASN A 6 -14.31 -3.40 4.95
N VAL A 7 -15.28 -3.74 5.81
CA VAL A 7 -15.44 -3.12 7.13
C VAL A 7 -14.32 -3.56 8.07
N LEU A 8 -13.95 -4.85 8.06
CA LEU A 8 -12.84 -5.36 8.87
C LEU A 8 -11.52 -4.68 8.53
N LEU A 9 -11.17 -4.52 7.24
CA LEU A 9 -9.95 -3.79 6.86
C LEU A 9 -10.02 -2.34 7.33
N SER A 10 -11.17 -1.69 7.19
CA SER A 10 -11.34 -0.26 7.49
C SER A 10 -11.32 0.05 9.00
N GLN A 11 -11.91 -0.82 9.83
CA GLN A 11 -12.07 -0.58 11.26
C GLN A 11 -11.05 -1.33 12.13
N LEU A 12 -10.62 -2.52 11.70
CA LEU A 12 -9.76 -3.42 12.46
C LEU A 12 -8.51 -3.82 11.66
N THR A 13 -7.89 -2.83 11.00
CA THR A 13 -6.84 -3.01 9.99
C THR A 13 -5.73 -4.00 10.41
N ARG A 14 -5.16 -3.84 11.61
CA ARG A 14 -4.11 -4.73 12.11
C ARG A 14 -4.61 -6.17 12.28
N GLY A 15 -5.74 -6.36 12.96
CA GLY A 15 -6.33 -7.68 13.18
C GLY A 15 -6.71 -8.36 11.86
N TYR A 16 -7.26 -7.59 10.92
CA TYR A 16 -7.54 -8.04 9.56
C TYR A 16 -6.26 -8.56 8.87
N LEU A 17 -5.18 -7.78 8.88
CA LEU A 17 -3.91 -8.13 8.23
C LEU A 17 -3.19 -9.31 8.91
N GLN A 18 -3.41 -9.55 10.20
CA GLN A 18 -2.82 -10.72 10.86
C GLN A 18 -3.51 -12.04 10.47
N GLN A 19 -4.79 -11.97 10.10
CA GLN A 19 -5.62 -13.16 9.90
C GLN A 19 -5.87 -13.50 8.43
N ASN A 20 -5.81 -12.51 7.53
CA ASN A 20 -6.27 -12.66 6.16
C ASN A 20 -5.15 -12.38 5.17
N PHE A 21 -4.65 -13.41 4.49
CA PHE A 21 -3.75 -13.21 3.36
C PHE A 21 -4.46 -12.39 2.29
N THR A 22 -3.95 -11.20 1.99
CA THR A 22 -4.59 -10.25 1.07
C THR A 22 -3.72 -10.04 -0.16
N THR A 23 -4.32 -10.01 -1.34
CA THR A 23 -3.58 -9.84 -2.60
C THR A 23 -4.34 -8.96 -3.58
N ALA A 24 -3.62 -8.19 -4.38
CA ALA A 24 -4.14 -7.41 -5.50
C ALA A 24 -4.07 -8.16 -6.84
N LEU A 25 -3.72 -9.45 -6.88
CA LEU A 25 -3.61 -10.25 -8.12
C LEU A 25 -4.87 -10.21 -9.01
N GLY A 26 -6.04 -10.01 -8.41
CA GLY A 26 -7.32 -9.97 -9.12
C GLY A 26 -7.76 -8.58 -9.59
N ILE A 27 -6.94 -7.55 -9.41
CA ILE A 27 -7.30 -6.21 -9.85
C ILE A 27 -7.06 -6.08 -11.35
N ARG A 28 -8.10 -5.66 -12.08
CA ARG A 28 -7.95 -5.25 -13.49
C ARG A 28 -7.03 -4.04 -13.58
N PRO A 29 -6.41 -3.77 -14.75
CA PRO A 29 -5.68 -2.52 -14.94
C PRO A 29 -6.58 -1.32 -14.60
N LEU A 30 -6.07 -0.46 -13.73
CA LEU A 30 -6.69 0.80 -13.31
C LEU A 30 -5.67 1.92 -13.51
N ASP A 31 -6.13 3.06 -13.99
CA ASP A 31 -5.34 4.29 -14.03
C ASP A 31 -5.08 4.80 -12.61
N ALA A 32 -3.99 5.55 -12.44
CA ALA A 32 -3.71 6.23 -11.18
C ALA A 32 -4.81 7.24 -10.84
N GLY A 33 -5.25 7.25 -9.58
CA GLY A 33 -6.31 8.19 -9.16
C GLY A 33 -7.36 7.54 -8.29
N THR A 34 -8.54 8.16 -8.24
CA THR A 34 -9.64 7.65 -7.40
C THR A 34 -10.29 6.41 -8.00
N ALA A 35 -10.57 5.42 -7.16
CA ALA A 35 -11.29 4.21 -7.54
C ALA A 35 -12.15 3.68 -6.38
N SER A 36 -12.95 2.66 -6.67
CA SER A 36 -13.71 1.89 -5.68
C SER A 36 -13.20 0.46 -5.65
N PHE A 37 -13.20 -0.15 -4.46
CA PHE A 37 -12.60 -1.46 -4.24
C PHE A 37 -13.48 -2.34 -3.37
N ASP A 38 -13.36 -3.65 -3.59
CA ASP A 38 -13.96 -4.69 -2.75
C ASP A 38 -12.91 -5.73 -2.37
N LEU A 39 -13.04 -6.26 -1.16
CA LEU A 39 -12.27 -7.38 -0.65
C LEU A 39 -13.12 -8.65 -0.72
N VAL A 40 -12.74 -9.54 -1.63
CA VAL A 40 -13.50 -10.76 -1.93
C VAL A 40 -12.78 -11.99 -1.40
N PRO A 41 -13.36 -12.74 -0.46
CA PRO A 41 -12.74 -13.96 0.06
C PRO A 41 -12.82 -15.10 -0.96
N HIS A 42 -11.76 -15.88 -1.03
CA HIS A 42 -11.61 -17.11 -1.80
C HIS A 42 -11.05 -18.22 -0.92
N LEU A 43 -11.30 -19.46 -1.31
CA LEU A 43 -10.63 -20.63 -0.77
C LEU A 43 -9.65 -21.17 -1.81
N VAL A 44 -8.39 -21.28 -1.42
CA VAL A 44 -7.30 -21.80 -2.25
C VAL A 44 -6.62 -22.91 -1.46
N ASN A 45 -6.71 -24.15 -1.93
CA ASN A 45 -6.16 -25.33 -1.23
C ASN A 45 -6.58 -25.43 0.25
N GLY A 46 -7.83 -25.09 0.56
CA GLY A 46 -8.38 -25.08 1.93
C GLY A 46 -7.97 -23.87 2.76
N GLN A 47 -7.12 -22.99 2.23
CA GLN A 47 -6.69 -21.76 2.88
C GLN A 47 -7.50 -20.56 2.38
N ARG A 48 -7.88 -19.67 3.31
CA ARG A 48 -8.56 -18.42 2.97
C ARG A 48 -7.57 -17.39 2.40
N VAL A 49 -7.94 -16.83 1.26
CA VAL A 49 -7.24 -15.75 0.56
C VAL A 49 -8.27 -14.65 0.29
N VAL A 50 -7.92 -13.38 0.52
CA VAL A 50 -8.79 -12.24 0.22
C VAL A 50 -8.20 -11.48 -0.95
N ILE A 51 -8.98 -11.33 -2.02
CA ILE A 51 -8.57 -10.63 -3.24
C ILE A 51 -9.15 -9.22 -3.22
N LEU A 52 -8.26 -8.22 -3.33
CA LEU A 52 -8.63 -6.86 -3.68
C LEU A 52 -9.06 -6.81 -5.15
N ARG A 53 -10.24 -6.27 -5.40
CA ARG A 53 -10.79 -6.05 -6.75
C ARG A 53 -11.22 -4.61 -6.91
N ALA A 54 -11.27 -4.15 -8.16
CA ALA A 54 -12.05 -2.97 -8.49
C ALA A 54 -13.53 -3.29 -8.22
N ALA A 55 -14.21 -2.45 -7.45
CA ALA A 55 -15.63 -2.61 -7.21
C ALA A 55 -16.41 -2.06 -8.41
N ASP A 56 -16.95 -2.95 -9.23
CA ASP A 56 -17.92 -2.58 -10.24
C ASP A 56 -19.30 -2.53 -9.56
N LEU A 57 -19.91 -1.33 -9.50
CA LEU A 57 -21.21 -1.12 -8.85
C LEU A 57 -22.35 -1.97 -9.46
N LEU A 58 -22.12 -2.59 -10.62
CA LEU A 58 -23.12 -3.31 -11.41
C LEU A 58 -23.10 -4.83 -11.21
N GLU A 59 -22.01 -5.41 -10.69
CA GLU A 59 -21.92 -6.86 -10.46
C GLU A 59 -22.24 -7.20 -9.00
N ALA A 60 -23.53 -7.31 -8.68
CA ALA A 60 -23.95 -7.93 -7.42
C ALA A 60 -23.69 -9.43 -7.47
N GLN A 61 -22.83 -9.94 -6.59
CA GLN A 61 -22.71 -11.39 -6.38
C GLN A 61 -23.98 -11.91 -5.67
N PRO A 62 -24.64 -12.96 -6.18
CA PRO A 62 -25.83 -13.50 -5.53
C PRO A 62 -25.50 -14.02 -4.12
N GLY A 63 -26.25 -13.57 -3.11
CA GLY A 63 -26.24 -14.18 -1.77
C GLY A 63 -25.38 -13.51 -0.69
N ASN A 64 -24.76 -12.35 -0.98
CA ASN A 64 -24.16 -11.50 0.06
C ASN A 64 -24.90 -10.15 0.09
N GLU A 65 -25.31 -9.70 1.27
CA GLU A 65 -25.57 -8.28 1.51
C GLU A 65 -24.25 -7.56 1.22
N ARG A 66 -24.13 -6.93 0.04
CA ARG A 66 -22.87 -6.35 -0.42
C ARG A 66 -22.48 -5.24 0.55
N GLU A 67 -21.32 -5.36 1.17
CA GLU A 67 -20.74 -4.25 1.93
C GLU A 67 -20.59 -3.03 1.02
N MET A 68 -20.68 -1.84 1.59
CA MET A 68 -20.32 -0.63 0.86
C MET A 68 -18.89 -0.79 0.30
N PRO A 69 -18.67 -0.49 -0.99
CA PRO A 69 -17.34 -0.48 -1.55
C PRO A 69 -16.41 0.47 -0.79
N ILE A 70 -15.14 0.12 -0.74
CA ILE A 70 -14.10 1.02 -0.24
C ILE A 70 -13.83 2.06 -1.32
N PHE A 71 -14.11 3.32 -1.04
CA PHE A 71 -13.68 4.43 -1.90
C PHE A 71 -12.26 4.84 -1.52
N GLY A 72 -11.39 4.97 -2.51
CA GLY A 72 -9.99 5.29 -2.24
C GLY A 72 -9.24 5.73 -3.48
N TYR A 73 -7.93 5.55 -3.42
CA TYR A 73 -7.00 5.82 -4.50
C TYR A 73 -6.30 4.53 -4.94
N TRP A 74 -5.91 4.49 -6.20
CA TRP A 74 -5.07 3.46 -6.79
C TRP A 74 -3.73 4.06 -7.21
N VAL A 75 -2.64 3.40 -6.84
CA VAL A 75 -1.29 3.71 -7.33
C VAL A 75 -0.81 2.52 -8.17
N PRO A 76 -0.77 2.64 -9.51
CA PRO A 76 -0.28 1.57 -10.38
C PRO A 76 1.20 1.33 -10.16
N GLN A 77 1.64 0.09 -10.38
CA GLN A 77 3.05 -0.24 -10.41
C GLN A 77 3.75 0.49 -11.57
N GLY A 78 4.86 1.15 -11.27
CA GLY A 78 5.62 1.97 -12.21
C GLY A 78 5.10 3.40 -12.37
N ASP A 79 4.09 3.80 -11.58
CA ASP A 79 3.45 5.12 -11.67
C ASP A 79 3.18 5.72 -10.27
N SER A 80 2.50 6.87 -10.24
CA SER A 80 2.21 7.65 -9.05
C SER A 80 0.79 8.20 -9.00
N CYS A 81 0.26 8.39 -7.80
CA CYS A 81 -1.01 9.06 -7.55
C CYS A 81 -0.82 10.25 -6.62
N VAL A 82 -1.52 11.36 -6.88
CA VAL A 82 -1.59 12.50 -5.96
C VAL A 82 -2.76 12.31 -5.00
N ILE A 83 -2.49 12.48 -3.71
CA ILE A 83 -3.47 12.36 -2.62
C ILE A 83 -3.38 13.58 -1.71
N PRO A 84 -4.47 13.96 -1.02
CA PRO A 84 -4.42 15.10 -0.11
C PRO A 84 -3.63 14.76 1.16
N VAL A 85 -2.95 15.74 1.75
CA VAL A 85 -2.23 15.59 3.04
C VAL A 85 -3.19 15.20 4.16
N ARG A 86 -4.41 15.74 4.12
CA ARG A 86 -5.53 15.36 5.00
C ARG A 86 -6.62 14.70 4.19
N ALA A 87 -6.91 13.44 4.45
CA ALA A 87 -8.01 12.76 3.78
C ALA A 87 -9.36 13.37 4.20
N GLY A 88 -10.20 13.70 3.22
CA GLY A 88 -11.58 14.13 3.45
C GLY A 88 -12.59 13.04 3.06
N GLY A 89 -13.68 12.95 3.82
CA GLY A 89 -14.82 12.09 3.48
C GLY A 89 -14.47 10.59 3.46
N LEU A 90 -14.94 9.87 2.44
CA LEU A 90 -14.86 8.41 2.33
C LEU A 90 -13.51 7.88 1.80
N ARG A 91 -12.63 8.74 1.27
CA ARG A 91 -11.39 8.32 0.58
C ARG A 91 -10.19 8.31 1.53
N GLN A 92 -10.16 7.30 2.39
CA GLN A 92 -9.15 7.15 3.44
C GLN A 92 -8.14 6.02 3.17
N LEU A 93 -8.18 5.39 1.98
CA LEU A 93 -7.31 4.28 1.62
C LEU A 93 -6.66 4.52 0.25
N VAL A 94 -5.40 4.09 0.11
CA VAL A 94 -4.63 4.09 -1.13
C VAL A 94 -4.11 2.68 -1.37
N PHE A 95 -4.67 1.96 -2.32
CA PHE A 95 -4.22 0.61 -2.65
C PHE A 95 -3.16 0.62 -3.73
N THR A 96 -2.34 -0.43 -3.73
CA THR A 96 -1.32 -0.67 -4.75
C THR A 96 -1.35 -2.14 -5.18
N PRO A 97 -0.68 -2.49 -6.28
CA PRO A 97 -0.37 -3.89 -6.60
C PRO A 97 0.39 -4.60 -5.47
N ASP A 98 0.43 -5.92 -5.55
CA ASP A 98 1.26 -6.74 -4.66
C ASP A 98 2.74 -6.36 -4.80
N LEU A 99 3.46 -6.45 -3.69
CA LEU A 99 4.87 -6.13 -3.63
C LEU A 99 5.71 -7.37 -3.92
N SER A 100 6.59 -7.25 -4.92
CA SER A 100 7.64 -8.23 -5.23
C SER A 100 8.94 -7.51 -5.57
N GLY A 101 9.76 -7.24 -4.55
CA GLY A 101 10.93 -6.36 -4.65
C GLY A 101 10.64 -4.87 -4.91
N CYS A 102 9.39 -4.43 -4.78
CA CYS A 102 8.95 -3.06 -5.05
C CYS A 102 9.12 -2.15 -3.84
N SER A 103 9.01 -0.84 -4.03
CA SER A 103 9.04 0.16 -2.95
C SER A 103 7.90 1.15 -3.10
N ILE A 104 7.36 1.61 -1.96
CA ILE A 104 6.41 2.73 -1.91
C ILE A 104 7.15 3.98 -1.46
N MET A 105 7.14 5.01 -2.29
CA MET A 105 7.74 6.30 -1.98
C MET A 105 6.65 7.36 -1.86
N VAL A 106 6.73 8.20 -0.84
CA VAL A 106 5.76 9.27 -0.62
C VAL A 106 6.49 10.60 -0.55
N ASP A 107 6.38 11.40 -1.60
CA ASP A 107 6.88 12.77 -1.59
C ASP A 107 5.75 13.72 -1.17
N GLN A 108 6.04 14.73 -0.36
CA GLN A 108 5.13 15.85 -0.18
C GLN A 108 5.41 16.89 -1.25
N ILE A 109 4.41 17.19 -2.07
CA ILE A 109 4.52 18.16 -3.15
C ILE A 109 4.43 19.57 -2.56
N ASP A 110 3.42 19.81 -1.73
CA ASP A 110 3.08 21.09 -1.11
C ASP A 110 2.34 20.88 0.23
N ALA A 111 1.78 21.94 0.81
CA ALA A 111 1.07 21.87 2.10
C ALA A 111 -0.18 20.98 2.07
N ASP A 112 -0.75 20.73 0.89
CA ASP A 112 -2.05 20.09 0.72
C ASP A 112 -1.95 18.73 0.01
N ASN A 113 -0.83 18.40 -0.64
CA ASN A 113 -0.72 17.22 -1.49
C ASN A 113 0.54 16.38 -1.24
N TYR A 114 0.34 15.06 -1.15
CA TYR A 114 1.38 14.07 -1.35
C TYR A 114 1.31 13.46 -2.74
N ARG A 115 2.44 12.93 -3.21
CA ARG A 115 2.53 12.01 -4.33
C ARG A 115 3.04 10.66 -3.84
N VAL A 116 2.24 9.64 -4.03
CA VAL A 116 2.57 8.25 -3.70
C VAL A 116 2.99 7.53 -4.97
N TYR A 117 4.17 6.92 -4.94
CA TYR A 117 4.73 6.14 -6.02
C TYR A 117 4.73 4.66 -5.65
N HIS A 118 4.37 3.79 -6.60
CA HIS A 118 4.68 2.37 -6.51
C HIS A 118 5.81 2.08 -7.49
N VAL A 119 7.03 2.01 -6.96
CA VAL A 119 8.26 1.89 -7.75
C VAL A 119 8.62 0.42 -7.90
N GLN A 120 8.85 -0.01 -9.13
CA GLN A 120 9.25 -1.38 -9.42
C GLN A 120 10.62 -1.72 -8.83
N GLY A 121 10.84 -3.01 -8.59
CA GLY A 121 12.12 -3.50 -8.10
C GLY A 121 13.27 -3.33 -9.10
N GLY A 122 14.46 -3.06 -8.56
CA GLY A 122 15.69 -2.89 -9.33
C GLY A 122 16.12 -1.44 -9.56
N ALA A 123 17.43 -1.23 -9.65
CA ALA A 123 18.04 0.10 -9.70
C ALA A 123 17.60 0.97 -10.90
N LEU A 124 17.38 0.35 -12.06
CA LEU A 124 16.94 1.08 -13.27
C LEU A 124 15.51 1.59 -13.14
N HIS A 125 14.62 0.78 -12.57
CA HIS A 125 13.25 1.18 -12.27
C HIS A 125 13.22 2.31 -11.25
N PHE A 126 13.97 2.16 -10.15
CA PHE A 126 14.06 3.20 -9.12
C PHE A 126 14.55 4.56 -9.67
N GLN A 127 15.57 4.54 -10.54
CA GLN A 127 16.05 5.76 -11.18
C GLN A 127 14.98 6.40 -12.07
N ARG A 128 14.32 5.61 -12.92
CA ARG A 128 13.37 6.13 -13.93
C ARG A 128 12.04 6.57 -13.32
N GLU A 129 11.47 5.74 -12.44
CA GLU A 129 10.11 5.90 -11.92
C GLU A 129 10.06 6.82 -10.70
N TYR A 130 11.19 6.98 -10.00
CA TYR A 130 11.28 7.86 -8.84
C TYR A 130 12.34 8.94 -9.02
N LEU A 131 13.65 8.64 -8.99
CA LEU A 131 14.69 9.69 -8.89
C LEU A 131 14.63 10.73 -10.03
N ASN A 132 14.45 10.28 -11.27
CA ASN A 132 14.43 11.13 -12.47
C ASN A 132 13.00 11.48 -12.90
N HIS A 133 12.00 11.16 -12.09
CA HIS A 133 10.61 11.45 -12.43
C HIS A 133 10.40 12.97 -12.49
N PRO A 134 9.92 13.54 -13.62
CA PRO A 134 9.84 14.99 -13.81
C PRO A 134 9.06 15.72 -12.71
N ALA A 135 7.99 15.10 -12.21
CA ALA A 135 7.18 15.66 -11.14
C ALA A 135 7.85 15.72 -9.75
N ARG A 136 9.08 15.21 -9.59
CA ARG A 136 9.88 15.41 -8.37
C ARG A 136 10.61 16.75 -8.37
N LEU A 137 10.69 17.41 -9.51
CA LEU A 137 11.18 18.78 -9.57
C LEU A 137 10.20 19.65 -8.79
N ASN A 138 10.71 20.36 -7.76
CA ASN A 138 9.97 21.29 -6.90
C ASN A 138 9.01 20.68 -5.85
N VAL A 139 9.22 19.43 -5.43
CA VAL A 139 8.53 18.89 -4.23
C VAL A 139 9.16 19.43 -2.94
N LEU A 140 8.41 19.43 -1.83
CA LEU A 140 8.95 19.74 -0.50
C LEU A 140 9.98 18.70 -0.05
N GLY A 141 9.77 17.43 -0.38
CA GLY A 141 10.72 16.35 -0.11
C GLY A 141 10.07 15.01 0.14
N LEU A 142 10.89 14.01 0.46
CA LEU A 142 10.47 12.65 0.80
C LEU A 142 9.90 12.63 2.24
N ALA A 143 8.62 12.27 2.35
CA ALA A 143 7.84 12.23 3.59
C ALA A 143 7.85 10.84 4.26
N ALA A 144 7.83 9.78 3.46
CA ALA A 144 8.01 8.40 3.92
C ALA A 144 8.47 7.50 2.78
N ALA A 145 9.14 6.43 3.14
CA ALA A 145 9.56 5.38 2.22
C ALA A 145 9.33 4.03 2.87
N MET A 146 8.86 3.08 2.08
CA MET A 146 8.84 1.66 2.39
C MET A 146 9.56 0.94 1.27
N THR A 147 10.53 0.13 1.65
CA THR A 147 11.48 -0.54 0.77
C THR A 147 11.33 -2.05 0.86
N THR A 148 11.99 -2.77 -0.04
CA THR A 148 12.02 -4.23 -0.03
C THR A 148 12.49 -4.78 1.32
N ASP A 149 13.46 -4.13 1.98
CA ASP A 149 14.02 -4.58 3.25
C ASP A 149 13.00 -4.54 4.40
N ASP A 150 11.97 -3.68 4.29
CA ASP A 150 10.96 -3.54 5.33
C ASP A 150 10.01 -4.75 5.39
N TYR A 151 9.78 -5.42 4.26
CA TYR A 151 8.80 -6.51 4.16
C TYR A 151 9.37 -7.84 3.66
N SER A 152 10.57 -7.85 3.12
CA SER A 152 11.19 -9.07 2.62
C SER A 152 11.74 -9.94 3.74
N ASP A 153 11.62 -11.25 3.52
CA ASP A 153 12.51 -12.26 4.08
C ASP A 153 13.53 -12.58 2.96
N PRO A 154 14.83 -12.81 3.27
CA PRO A 154 15.86 -13.13 2.29
C PRO A 154 15.48 -14.18 1.22
N GLN A 155 14.53 -15.07 1.51
CA GLN A 155 14.11 -16.10 0.57
C GLN A 155 12.90 -15.72 -0.31
N GLN A 156 12.03 -14.80 0.13
CA GLN A 156 10.76 -14.49 -0.54
C GLN A 156 10.28 -13.05 -0.25
N PRO A 157 10.64 -12.05 -1.08
CA PRO A 157 10.26 -10.65 -0.85
C PRO A 157 8.82 -10.39 -1.32
N ARG A 158 7.82 -10.92 -0.61
CA ARG A 158 6.40 -10.76 -0.95
C ARG A 158 5.62 -10.06 0.14
N GLY A 159 4.72 -9.17 -0.27
CA GLY A 159 3.82 -8.50 0.64
C GLY A 159 2.67 -7.81 -0.06
N PHE A 160 1.74 -7.33 0.76
CA PHE A 160 0.64 -6.48 0.33
C PHE A 160 0.72 -5.17 1.10
N ALA A 161 0.67 -4.04 0.39
CA ALA A 161 0.74 -2.73 1.02
C ALA A 161 -0.33 -1.77 0.51
N PHE A 162 -0.68 -0.84 1.38
CA PHE A 162 -1.61 0.25 1.10
C PHE A 162 -1.35 1.37 2.10
N LEU A 163 -1.82 2.57 1.79
CA LEU A 163 -1.86 3.66 2.78
C LEU A 163 -3.25 3.77 3.36
N LYS A 164 -3.34 4.13 4.64
CA LYS A 164 -4.59 4.47 5.31
C LYS A 164 -4.47 5.79 6.05
N TYR A 165 -5.47 6.65 5.92
CA TYR A 165 -5.56 7.87 6.72
C TYR A 165 -6.29 7.58 8.02
N GLU A 166 -5.58 7.72 9.14
CA GLU A 166 -6.12 7.61 10.48
C GLU A 166 -5.21 8.35 11.47
N GLU A 167 -5.74 8.71 12.64
CA GLU A 167 -4.98 9.48 13.63
C GLU A 167 -4.40 10.77 13.01
N ASP A 168 -5.22 11.44 12.19
CA ASP A 168 -4.92 12.65 11.44
C ASP A 168 -3.69 12.56 10.51
N ARG A 169 -3.38 11.35 10.01
CA ARG A 169 -2.16 11.10 9.21
C ARG A 169 -2.32 9.91 8.26
N TRP A 170 -1.57 9.93 7.15
CA TRP A 170 -1.37 8.73 6.33
C TRP A 170 -0.35 7.76 6.94
N TRP A 171 -0.69 6.48 6.91
CA TRP A 171 0.17 5.39 7.38
C TRP A 171 0.34 4.38 6.26
N ILE A 172 1.57 3.98 5.97
CA ILE A 172 1.85 2.86 5.08
C ILE A 172 1.69 1.58 5.89
N TYR A 173 0.71 0.76 5.54
CA TYR A 173 0.56 -0.59 6.06
C TYR A 173 1.21 -1.57 5.10
N VAL A 174 1.93 -2.54 5.67
CA VAL A 174 2.48 -3.67 4.92
C VAL A 174 2.16 -4.96 5.64
N GLN A 175 1.61 -5.92 4.92
CA GLN A 175 1.50 -7.31 5.33
C GLN A 175 2.66 -8.10 4.72
N LYS A 176 3.48 -8.71 5.57
CA LYS A 176 4.53 -9.65 5.14
C LYS A 176 3.89 -11.01 4.84
N GLN A 177 4.31 -11.66 3.77
CA GLN A 177 3.63 -12.85 3.26
C GLN A 177 4.61 -13.99 2.94
N THR A 178 4.16 -15.24 3.08
CA THR A 178 4.84 -16.40 2.48
C THR A 178 4.21 -16.80 1.16
N GLY A 179 4.93 -17.63 0.41
CA GLY A 179 4.44 -18.27 -0.81
C GLY A 179 5.05 -17.63 -2.05
N ILE A 180 5.11 -18.40 -3.14
CA ILE A 180 5.68 -17.91 -4.42
C ILE A 180 4.62 -17.10 -5.20
N GLY A 181 3.35 -17.34 -4.90
CA GLY A 181 2.25 -16.48 -5.28
C GLY A 181 0.97 -17.27 -5.54
N LEU A 182 0.02 -16.57 -6.13
CA LEU A 182 -1.25 -17.13 -6.60
C LEU A 182 -1.28 -17.00 -8.13
N GLY A 183 -2.07 -17.84 -8.77
CA GLY A 183 -2.31 -17.75 -10.21
C GLY A 183 -3.62 -18.42 -10.61
N TRP A 184 -4.11 -18.06 -11.78
CA TRP A 184 -5.28 -18.68 -12.38
C TRP A 184 -4.83 -19.83 -13.27
N VAL A 185 -5.20 -21.05 -12.90
CA VAL A 185 -4.96 -22.27 -13.69
C VAL A 185 -6.31 -22.82 -14.11
N GLN A 186 -6.57 -22.86 -15.42
CA GLN A 186 -7.85 -23.31 -15.98
C GLN A 186 -9.09 -22.61 -15.36
N GLY A 187 -8.98 -21.32 -15.05
CA GLY A 187 -10.06 -20.53 -14.45
C GLY A 187 -10.24 -20.70 -12.94
N GLN A 188 -9.44 -21.55 -12.29
CA GLN A 188 -9.42 -21.71 -10.84
C GLN A 188 -8.22 -20.97 -10.23
N LEU A 189 -8.46 -20.24 -9.14
CA LEU A 189 -7.40 -19.61 -8.36
C LEU A 189 -6.64 -20.69 -7.58
N MET A 190 -5.33 -20.77 -7.79
CA MET A 190 -4.45 -21.75 -7.18
C MET A 190 -3.22 -21.10 -6.56
N ALA A 191 -2.69 -21.71 -5.51
CA ALA A 191 -1.37 -21.35 -4.97
C ALA A 191 -0.28 -21.93 -5.86
N ILE A 192 0.61 -21.06 -6.32
CA ILE A 192 1.84 -21.42 -7.02
C ILE A 192 2.88 -21.57 -5.92
N GLY A 193 2.99 -22.77 -5.33
CA GLY A 193 4.05 -23.11 -4.37
C GLY A 193 3.92 -22.51 -2.96
N GLY A 194 4.00 -23.41 -1.96
CA GLY A 194 3.97 -23.04 -0.53
C GLY A 194 2.60 -22.54 -0.04
N ALA A 195 2.47 -22.44 1.28
CA ALA A 195 1.29 -21.85 1.92
C ALA A 195 1.31 -20.31 1.75
N GLN A 196 0.13 -19.71 1.55
CA GLN A 196 -0.02 -18.27 1.31
C GLN A 196 -0.42 -17.57 2.62
N LEU A 197 0.48 -17.47 3.59
CA LEU A 197 0.14 -17.05 4.96
C LEU A 197 0.64 -15.63 5.26
N PRO A 198 -0.11 -14.82 6.03
CA PRO A 198 0.44 -13.64 6.68
C PRO A 198 1.54 -14.06 7.66
N ARG A 199 2.63 -13.29 7.72
CA ARG A 199 3.78 -13.52 8.61
C ARG A 199 4.02 -12.42 9.63
N GLY A 200 3.19 -11.38 9.58
CA GLY A 200 3.35 -10.17 10.34
C GLY A 200 3.11 -8.95 9.46
N GLY A 201 3.45 -7.79 9.98
CA GLY A 201 3.31 -6.54 9.26
C GLY A 201 4.02 -5.38 9.92
N ILE A 202 4.04 -4.28 9.19
CA ILE A 202 4.59 -3.01 9.65
C ILE A 202 3.59 -1.90 9.30
N ARG A 203 3.46 -0.93 10.18
CA ARG A 203 2.76 0.34 9.96
C ARG A 203 3.77 1.47 10.13
N MET A 204 4.01 2.22 9.06
CA MET A 204 4.98 3.32 9.01
C MET A 204 4.25 4.67 8.86
N PRO A 205 4.56 5.69 9.67
CA PRO A 205 3.91 6.99 9.56
C PRO A 205 4.46 7.81 8.38
N VAL A 206 3.55 8.44 7.62
CA VAL A 206 3.91 9.45 6.61
C VAL A 206 4.04 10.81 7.29
N ALA A 207 5.17 11.49 7.11
CA ALA A 207 5.42 12.79 7.73
C ALA A 207 4.73 13.92 6.97
N ASP A 208 4.12 14.85 7.72
CA ASP A 208 3.82 16.17 7.17
C ASP A 208 5.06 17.05 7.33
N LEU A 209 5.81 17.25 6.27
CA LEU A 209 7.07 18.00 6.20
C LEU A 209 6.92 19.47 6.60
N MET A 210 5.69 20.00 6.68
CA MET A 210 5.44 21.33 7.23
C MET A 210 5.56 21.35 8.77
N HIS A 211 5.40 20.20 9.44
CA HIS A 211 5.26 20.10 10.90
C HIS A 211 6.14 19.02 11.56
N ASP A 212 6.62 18.03 10.79
CA ASP A 212 7.24 16.81 11.31
C ASP A 212 8.65 16.59 10.70
N ILE A 213 9.45 15.74 11.36
CA ILE A 213 10.74 15.28 10.82
C ILE A 213 10.53 13.87 10.23
N PRO A 214 10.68 13.67 8.91
CA PRO A 214 10.45 12.36 8.31
C PRO A 214 11.45 11.33 8.82
N ARG A 215 10.95 10.12 9.13
CA ARG A 215 11.76 8.96 9.50
C ARG A 215 12.13 8.18 8.24
N VAL A 216 12.99 8.77 7.44
CA VAL A 216 13.47 8.16 6.20
C VAL A 216 14.94 7.84 6.39
N TYR A 217 15.23 6.56 6.62
CA TYR A 217 16.57 6.04 6.84
C TYR A 217 16.88 4.95 5.82
N GLY A 218 18.16 4.73 5.53
CA GLY A 218 18.61 3.62 4.69
C GLY A 218 18.82 3.98 3.21
N SER A 219 18.81 2.95 2.37
CA SER A 219 19.01 3.04 0.94
C SER A 219 18.03 2.14 0.21
N GLN A 220 17.70 2.48 -1.04
CA GLN A 220 16.89 1.65 -1.93
C GLN A 220 17.70 1.41 -3.20
N ASN A 221 17.93 0.14 -3.55
CA ASN A 221 18.73 -0.25 -4.72
C ASN A 221 20.12 0.45 -4.78
N GLY A 222 20.77 0.64 -3.63
CA GLY A 222 22.08 1.31 -3.54
C GLY A 222 22.04 2.84 -3.50
N PHE A 223 20.85 3.45 -3.59
CA PHE A 223 20.68 4.91 -3.49
C PHE A 223 20.27 5.31 -2.08
N ALA A 224 21.00 6.23 -1.47
CA ALA A 224 20.64 6.76 -0.15
C ALA A 224 19.29 7.49 -0.21
N LEU A 225 18.35 7.10 0.67
CA LEU A 225 17.10 7.81 0.81
C LEU A 225 17.33 9.07 1.63
N ARG A 226 16.99 10.23 1.05
CA ARG A 226 17.15 11.53 1.71
C ARG A 226 15.92 12.38 1.47
N SER A 227 15.41 12.94 2.56
CA SER A 227 14.46 14.06 2.44
C SER A 227 15.23 15.34 2.15
N VAL A 228 14.93 15.99 1.02
CA VAL A 228 15.47 17.31 0.70
C VAL A 228 14.74 18.32 1.59
N ARG A 229 15.48 19.20 2.27
CA ARG A 229 14.94 20.10 3.30
C ARG A 229 14.83 21.51 2.77
N ASN A 230 13.70 22.15 3.04
CA ASN A 230 13.64 23.59 3.31
C ASN A 230 12.66 23.81 4.47
N PHE A 231 12.84 24.88 5.25
CA PHE A 231 11.97 25.39 6.34
C PHE A 231 12.35 25.10 7.80
N ARG A 232 12.40 26.22 8.55
CA ARG A 232 12.67 26.41 9.98
C ARG A 232 11.32 26.51 10.73
N VAL A 233 10.73 25.40 11.16
CA VAL A 233 9.49 25.41 11.97
C VAL A 233 9.67 24.51 13.19
N GLN A 234 8.92 24.79 14.27
CA GLN A 234 8.82 23.94 15.46
C GLN A 234 8.30 22.56 15.06
N ARG A 235 9.08 21.50 15.33
CA ARG A 235 8.82 20.17 14.76
C ARG A 235 8.31 19.20 15.80
N ARG A 236 7.35 18.36 15.42
CA ARG A 236 6.94 17.20 16.21
C ARG A 236 7.78 15.99 15.83
N LEU A 237 8.08 15.15 16.82
CA LEU A 237 8.64 13.83 16.57
C LEU A 237 7.55 12.93 15.99
N MET A 238 7.91 12.21 14.93
CA MET A 238 7.05 11.17 14.37
C MET A 238 6.82 10.04 15.38
N PRO A 239 5.63 9.42 15.41
CA PRO A 239 5.41 8.13 16.06
C PRO A 239 6.44 7.09 15.59
N ASN A 240 6.58 6.02 16.37
CA ASN A 240 7.39 4.87 15.95
C ASN A 240 6.64 4.04 14.90
N ASP A 241 7.40 3.23 14.18
CA ASP A 241 6.81 2.17 13.37
C ASP A 241 6.21 1.12 14.30
N ASP A 242 5.03 0.64 13.97
CA ASP A 242 4.42 -0.48 14.69
C ASP A 242 4.75 -1.76 13.92
N ILE A 243 5.37 -2.74 14.58
CA ILE A 243 5.71 -4.06 14.01
C ILE A 243 4.89 -5.13 14.73
N TRP A 244 4.37 -6.10 13.98
CA TRP A 244 3.58 -7.21 14.53
C TRP A 244 3.65 -8.48 13.70
#